data_AF-A0A132ABZ5-F1
#
_entry.id   AF-A0A132ABZ5-F1
#
_cell.length_a   1.000
_cell.length_b   1.000
_cell.length_c   1.000
_cell.angle_alpha   90.00
_cell.angle_beta   90.00
_cell.angle_gamma   90.00
#
_symmetry.space_group_name_H-M   'P 1'
#
loop_
_entity.id
_entity.type
_entity.pdbx_description
1 polymer ?
#
loop_
_entity_poly.entity_id
_entity_poly.type
_entity_poly.pdbx_seq_one_letter_code
_entity_poly.pdbx_strand_id
1 'polypeptide(L)'
;MTPLKKADPRQAISTELTEKLFKFSRYKPLDLASINIQRGRDHGLASYNEWRAFCGLKKAFNFEDLRYEIKSEELRHKLENLYGDPDRIDLYVGDSDDDAKVGPTFRCLLVNQFRRLRDGDRFFYLNKNVFNKEQLEELKKTLLSKLICLNGDKIEKIVKNAFELTHNQNWLDCNEIDHIDLTKW
;
A
#
# COMPACT_ATOMS: atom_id res chain seq x y z
N MET A 1 8.05 -7.89 -16.35
CA MET A 1 7.52 -7.49 -15.03
C MET A 1 6.33 -8.37 -14.71
N THR A 2 6.35 -9.09 -13.59
CA THR A 2 5.18 -9.86 -13.13
C THR A 2 4.15 -8.88 -12.58
N PRO A 3 2.88 -8.93 -13.01
CA PRO A 3 1.83 -8.08 -12.45
C PRO A 3 1.78 -8.21 -10.93
N LEU A 4 1.40 -7.13 -10.24
CA LEU A 4 1.05 -7.19 -8.84
C LEU A 4 0.00 -8.29 -8.65
N LYS A 5 0.18 -9.13 -7.61
CA LYS A 5 -0.80 -10.13 -7.24
C LYS A 5 -2.15 -9.44 -7.02
N LYS A 6 -3.18 -9.89 -7.73
CA LYS A 6 -4.56 -9.41 -7.50
C LYS A 6 -5.01 -9.84 -6.10
N ALA A 7 -5.85 -9.03 -5.46
CA ALA A 7 -6.54 -9.46 -4.26
C ALA A 7 -7.35 -10.73 -4.61
N ASP A 8 -7.11 -11.81 -3.86
CA ASP A 8 -7.92 -13.02 -3.92
C ASP A 8 -8.38 -13.30 -2.49
N PRO A 9 -9.69 -13.28 -2.18
CA PRO A 9 -10.20 -13.54 -0.85
C PRO A 9 -9.87 -14.96 -0.34
N ARG A 10 -9.53 -15.91 -1.24
CA ARG A 10 -9.10 -17.27 -0.88
C ARG A 10 -7.60 -17.36 -0.62
N GLN A 11 -6.84 -16.39 -1.12
CA GLN A 11 -5.40 -16.32 -0.92
C GLN A 11 -4.98 -14.85 -0.87
N ALA A 12 -5.16 -14.19 0.27
CA ALA A 12 -4.78 -12.79 0.43
C ALA A 12 -3.25 -12.60 0.24
N ILE A 13 -2.45 -13.46 0.88
CA ILE A 13 -0.99 -13.37 0.88
C ILE A 13 -0.38 -14.60 0.18
N SER A 14 0.74 -14.42 -0.53
CA SER A 14 1.43 -15.53 -1.20
C SER A 14 1.96 -16.55 -0.18
N THR A 15 1.98 -17.84 -0.55
CA THR A 15 2.56 -18.91 0.29
C THR A 15 4.04 -18.71 0.55
N GLU A 16 4.75 -17.98 -0.31
CA GLU A 16 6.14 -17.58 -0.07
C GLU A 16 6.31 -16.69 1.17
N LEU A 17 5.26 -15.94 1.54
CA LEU A 17 5.25 -15.06 2.71
C LEU A 17 4.53 -15.68 3.91
N THR A 18 3.57 -16.58 3.72
CA THR A 18 2.86 -17.23 4.85
C THR A 18 3.50 -18.54 5.32
N GLU A 19 4.17 -19.29 4.44
CA GLU A 19 4.72 -20.61 4.78
C GLU A 19 6.25 -20.68 4.68
N LYS A 20 6.86 -19.77 3.91
CA LYS A 20 8.27 -19.86 3.51
C LYS A 20 9.08 -18.60 3.79
N LEU A 21 8.56 -17.68 4.61
CA LEU A 21 9.28 -16.46 4.93
C LEU A 21 10.64 -16.83 5.56
N PHE A 22 11.73 -16.35 4.95
CA PHE A 22 13.12 -16.65 5.34
C PHE A 22 13.49 -18.15 5.42
N LYS A 23 12.86 -19.01 4.60
CA LYS A 23 13.14 -20.46 4.57
C LYS A 23 14.62 -20.83 4.34
N PHE A 24 15.40 -19.96 3.68
CA PHE A 24 16.84 -20.18 3.44
C PHE A 24 17.76 -19.67 4.57
N SER A 25 17.20 -19.06 5.61
CA SER A 25 17.96 -18.70 6.80
C SER A 25 18.19 -19.92 7.69
N ARG A 26 19.09 -19.83 8.69
CA ARG A 26 19.28 -20.90 9.69
C ARG A 26 18.08 -21.09 10.64
N TYR A 27 17.03 -20.29 10.49
CA TYR A 27 15.83 -20.35 11.31
C TYR A 27 14.73 -21.15 10.62
N LYS A 28 13.73 -21.58 11.40
CA LYS A 28 12.51 -22.19 10.86
C LYS A 28 11.79 -21.18 9.95
N PRO A 29 11.12 -21.64 8.87
CA PRO A 29 10.27 -20.78 8.07
C PRO A 29 9.23 -20.06 8.95
N LEU A 30 8.96 -18.81 8.60
CA LEU A 30 8.03 -17.94 9.32
C LEU A 30 6.79 -17.64 8.48
N ASP A 31 5.76 -17.12 9.14
CA ASP A 31 4.53 -16.62 8.54
C ASP A 31 4.40 -15.11 8.75
N LEU A 32 4.50 -14.33 7.67
CA LEU A 32 4.38 -12.88 7.72
C LEU A 32 2.99 -12.41 8.17
N ALA A 33 1.92 -13.12 7.78
CA ALA A 33 0.56 -12.77 8.14
C ALA A 33 0.37 -12.90 9.66
N SER A 34 0.76 -14.05 10.20
CA SER A 34 0.72 -14.31 11.64
C SER A 34 1.62 -13.36 12.43
N ILE A 35 2.80 -13.01 11.89
CA ILE A 35 3.68 -11.99 12.49
C ILE A 35 3.00 -10.62 12.54
N ASN A 36 2.33 -10.19 11.47
CA ASN A 36 1.66 -8.88 11.44
C ASN A 36 0.50 -8.81 12.44
N ILE A 37 -0.28 -9.88 12.56
CA ILE A 37 -1.32 -10.02 13.60
C ILE A 37 -0.70 -9.89 14.99
N GLN A 38 0.33 -10.71 15.27
CA GLN A 38 0.97 -10.72 16.59
C GLN A 38 1.65 -9.38 16.91
N ARG A 39 2.23 -8.71 15.90
CA ARG A 39 2.83 -7.38 16.04
C ARG A 39 1.79 -6.32 16.37
N GLY A 40 0.61 -6.38 15.76
CA GLY A 40 -0.49 -5.48 16.09
C GLY A 40 -0.90 -5.60 17.57
N ARG A 41 -0.99 -6.83 18.07
CA ARG A 41 -1.30 -7.12 19.48
C ARG A 41 -0.18 -6.68 20.42
N ASP A 42 1.07 -6.96 20.08
CA ASP A 42 2.27 -6.53 20.83
C ASP A 42 2.33 -5.00 20.97
N HIS A 43 1.96 -4.28 19.92
CA HIS A 43 1.88 -2.82 19.92
C HIS A 43 0.60 -2.26 20.58
N GLY A 44 -0.29 -3.12 21.09
CA GLY A 44 -1.54 -2.69 21.71
C GLY A 44 -2.47 -1.94 20.76
N LEU A 45 -2.47 -2.27 19.47
CA LEU A 45 -3.38 -1.64 18.51
C LEU A 45 -4.83 -1.95 18.86
N ALA A 46 -5.69 -0.94 18.80
CA ALA A 46 -7.13 -1.11 18.93
C ALA A 46 -7.68 -1.99 17.79
N SER A 47 -8.89 -2.53 18.00
CA SER A 47 -9.55 -3.40 17.03
C SER A 47 -9.89 -2.67 15.73
N TYR A 48 -10.14 -3.45 14.67
CA TYR A 48 -10.63 -2.93 13.41
C TYR A 48 -11.88 -2.06 13.57
N ASN A 49 -12.80 -2.44 14.46
CA ASN A 49 -14.05 -1.71 14.67
C ASN A 49 -13.84 -0.35 15.37
N GLU A 50 -12.86 -0.25 16.27
CA GLU A 50 -12.45 1.04 16.86
C GLU A 50 -11.84 1.97 15.79
N TRP A 51 -10.98 1.43 14.91
CA TRP A 51 -10.41 2.22 13.82
C TRP A 51 -11.43 2.64 12.77
N ARG A 52 -12.45 1.82 12.51
CA ARG A 52 -13.62 2.21 11.71
C ARG A 52 -14.31 3.43 12.33
N ALA A 53 -14.59 3.39 13.63
CA ALA A 53 -15.22 4.50 14.33
C ALA A 53 -14.36 5.77 14.31
N PHE A 54 -13.04 5.64 14.53
CA PHE A 54 -12.09 6.75 14.39
C PHE A 54 -12.16 7.39 12.99
N CYS A 55 -12.34 6.57 11.95
CA CYS A 55 -12.50 7.02 10.57
C CYS A 55 -13.92 7.49 10.21
N GLY A 56 -14.83 7.61 11.18
CA GLY A 56 -16.20 8.08 10.98
C GLY A 56 -17.14 7.03 10.37
N LEU A 57 -16.70 5.77 10.28
CA LEU A 57 -17.56 4.66 9.88
C LEU A 57 -18.39 4.19 11.08
N LYS A 58 -19.56 3.59 10.81
CA LYS A 58 -20.41 3.04 11.88
C LYS A 58 -19.74 1.81 12.49
N LYS A 59 -19.74 1.69 13.81
CA LYS A 59 -19.36 0.44 14.48
C LYS A 59 -20.26 -0.70 14.03
N ALA A 60 -19.69 -1.86 13.78
CA ALA A 60 -20.40 -3.10 13.54
C ALA A 60 -20.74 -3.76 14.87
N PHE A 61 -21.98 -4.23 15.01
CA PHE A 61 -22.42 -5.02 16.16
C PHE A 61 -22.48 -6.52 15.83
N ASN A 62 -22.51 -6.85 14.54
CA ASN A 62 -22.43 -8.21 14.02
C ASN A 62 -21.63 -8.18 12.70
N PHE A 63 -21.31 -9.36 12.16
CA PHE A 63 -20.50 -9.45 10.95
C PHE A 63 -21.25 -8.93 9.70
N GLU A 64 -22.58 -9.01 9.64
CA GLU A 64 -23.36 -8.47 8.51
C GLU A 64 -23.36 -6.93 8.41
N ASP A 65 -23.04 -6.23 9.51
CA ASP A 65 -22.78 -4.79 9.48
C ASP A 65 -21.49 -4.44 8.71
N LEU A 66 -20.62 -5.41 8.44
CA LEU A 66 -19.37 -5.26 7.68
C LEU A 66 -19.52 -5.53 6.18
N ARG A 67 -20.73 -5.82 5.67
CA ARG A 67 -20.95 -6.24 4.27
C ARG A 67 -20.50 -5.23 3.20
N TYR A 68 -20.34 -3.95 3.56
CA TYR A 68 -19.90 -2.91 2.64
C TYR A 68 -18.37 -2.83 2.53
N GLU A 69 -17.66 -3.13 3.63
CA GLU A 69 -16.21 -3.17 3.68
C GLU A 69 -15.67 -4.56 3.32
N ILE A 70 -16.30 -5.62 3.82
CA ILE A 70 -15.94 -7.02 3.56
C ILE A 70 -17.07 -7.64 2.74
N LYS A 71 -16.98 -7.51 1.41
CA LYS A 71 -18.06 -7.90 0.48
C LYS A 71 -18.32 -9.40 0.47
N SER A 72 -17.26 -10.21 0.60
CA SER A 72 -17.36 -11.67 0.64
C SER A 72 -18.07 -12.17 1.91
N GLU A 73 -19.27 -12.72 1.74
CA GLU A 73 -20.05 -13.36 2.82
C GLU A 73 -19.30 -14.54 3.43
N GLU A 74 -18.65 -15.36 2.61
CA GLU A 74 -17.81 -16.47 3.08
C GLU A 74 -16.69 -15.98 4.01
N LEU A 75 -16.04 -14.87 3.66
CA LEU A 75 -15.00 -14.27 4.50
C LEU A 75 -15.59 -13.75 5.82
N ARG A 76 -16.75 -13.09 5.79
CA ARG A 76 -17.43 -12.63 7.00
C ARG A 76 -17.75 -13.79 7.96
N HIS A 77 -18.28 -14.90 7.46
CA HIS A 77 -18.53 -16.09 8.28
C HIS A 77 -17.26 -16.73 8.83
N LYS A 78 -16.16 -16.75 8.07
CA LYS A 78 -14.86 -17.22 8.58
C LYS A 78 -14.35 -16.34 9.72
N LEU A 79 -14.47 -15.02 9.58
CA LEU A 79 -14.10 -14.08 10.63
C LEU A 79 -14.99 -14.22 11.86
N GLU A 80 -16.30 -14.43 11.67
CA GLU A 80 -17.24 -14.70 12.75
C GLU A 80 -16.87 -15.95 13.54
N ASN A 81 -16.60 -17.06 12.86
CA ASN A 81 -16.18 -18.30 13.49
C ASN A 81 -14.84 -18.17 14.25
N LEU A 82 -13.93 -17.31 13.76
CA LEU A 82 -12.60 -17.15 14.35
C LEU A 82 -12.55 -16.16 15.52
N TYR A 83 -13.21 -15.00 15.37
CA TYR A 83 -13.15 -13.91 16.34
C TYR A 83 -14.36 -13.86 17.27
N GLY A 84 -15.52 -14.37 16.84
CA GLY A 84 -16.80 -14.37 17.57
C GLY A 84 -17.48 -13.00 17.68
N ASP A 85 -16.72 -11.91 17.69
CA ASP A 85 -17.22 -10.54 17.85
C ASP A 85 -16.43 -9.56 16.96
N PRO A 86 -17.09 -8.63 16.23
CA PRO A 86 -16.40 -7.62 15.41
C PRO A 86 -15.38 -6.77 16.17
N ASP A 87 -15.58 -6.52 17.48
CA ASP A 87 -14.64 -5.75 18.32
C ASP A 87 -13.35 -6.51 18.62
N ARG A 88 -13.23 -7.78 18.22
CA ARG A 88 -12.01 -8.59 18.39
C ARG A 88 -11.18 -8.71 17.13
N ILE A 89 -11.67 -8.23 15.98
CA ILE A 89 -10.94 -8.32 14.71
C ILE A 89 -9.68 -7.44 14.80
N ASP A 90 -8.51 -8.05 14.59
CA ASP A 90 -7.25 -7.32 14.47
C ASP A 90 -7.30 -6.36 13.27
N LEU A 91 -6.80 -5.12 13.44
CA LEU A 91 -6.82 -4.09 12.39
C LEU A 91 -6.28 -4.61 11.04
N TYR A 92 -5.15 -5.31 11.06
CA TYR A 92 -4.51 -5.86 9.86
C TYR A 92 -5.38 -6.86 9.10
N VAL A 93 -6.23 -7.60 9.81
CA VAL A 93 -7.10 -8.63 9.22
C VAL A 93 -8.39 -8.03 8.68
N GLY A 94 -8.89 -6.97 9.32
CA GLY A 94 -10.13 -6.31 8.92
C GLY A 94 -10.02 -5.50 7.63
N ASP A 95 -8.81 -5.19 7.16
CA ASP A 95 -8.63 -4.52 5.86
C ASP A 95 -8.93 -5.46 4.71
N SER A 96 -10.02 -5.19 4.02
CA SER A 96 -10.47 -5.93 2.85
C SER A 96 -10.98 -4.93 1.82
N ASP A 97 -10.59 -5.12 0.57
CA ASP A 97 -11.21 -4.47 -0.58
C ASP A 97 -10.99 -5.34 -1.82
N ASP A 98 -12.06 -5.60 -2.56
CA ASP A 98 -12.01 -6.38 -3.80
C ASP A 98 -11.66 -5.51 -5.03
N ASP A 99 -11.85 -4.19 -4.93
CA ASP A 99 -11.75 -3.24 -6.05
C ASP A 99 -10.61 -2.22 -5.87
N ALA A 100 -10.34 -1.79 -4.64
CA ALA A 100 -9.24 -0.92 -4.28
C ALA A 100 -8.04 -1.71 -3.74
N LYS A 101 -6.85 -1.08 -3.72
CA LYS A 101 -5.65 -1.71 -3.13
C LYS A 101 -5.72 -1.81 -1.60
N VAL A 102 -6.62 -1.07 -0.96
CA VAL A 102 -6.87 -0.98 0.48
C VAL A 102 -8.33 -0.60 0.74
N GLY A 103 -8.92 -1.06 1.83
CA GLY A 103 -10.29 -0.74 2.21
C GLY A 103 -10.47 0.69 2.75
N PRO A 104 -11.71 1.12 3.02
CA PRO A 104 -12.02 2.49 3.43
C PRO A 104 -11.34 2.89 4.76
N THR A 105 -11.24 1.96 5.71
CA THR A 105 -10.56 2.18 6.99
C THR A 105 -9.07 2.45 6.78
N PHE A 106 -8.35 1.58 6.07
CA PHE A 106 -6.93 1.79 5.80
C PHE A 106 -6.68 3.01 4.93
N ARG A 107 -7.56 3.29 3.94
CA ARG A 107 -7.48 4.51 3.15
C ARG A 107 -7.53 5.76 4.05
N CYS A 108 -8.45 5.81 5.01
CA CYS A 108 -8.54 6.90 5.98
C CYS A 108 -7.25 7.05 6.80
N LEU A 109 -6.71 5.94 7.31
CA LEU A 109 -5.47 5.93 8.11
C LEU A 109 -4.26 6.40 7.29
N LEU A 110 -4.09 5.85 6.09
CA LEU A 110 -3.01 6.20 5.16
C LEU A 110 -3.09 7.67 4.77
N VAL A 111 -4.28 8.16 4.35
CA VAL A 111 -4.46 9.57 3.97
C VAL A 111 -4.15 10.51 5.14
N ASN A 112 -4.63 10.19 6.36
CA ASN A 112 -4.30 11.00 7.53
C ASN A 112 -2.79 11.01 7.80
N GLN A 113 -2.13 9.86 7.74
CA GLN A 113 -0.69 9.78 8.00
C GLN A 113 0.13 10.50 6.93
N PHE A 114 -0.14 10.27 5.64
CA PHE A 114 0.56 10.97 4.54
C PHE A 114 0.32 12.48 4.56
N ARG A 115 -0.90 12.92 4.88
CA ARG A 115 -1.20 14.35 5.02
C ARG A 115 -0.41 14.97 6.17
N ARG A 116 -0.35 14.32 7.33
CA ARG A 116 0.43 14.81 8.48
C ARG A 116 1.92 14.88 8.18
N LEU A 117 2.47 13.88 7.48
CA LEU A 117 3.87 13.89 7.04
C LEU A 117 4.13 15.07 6.08
N ARG A 118 3.26 15.27 5.10
CA ARG A 118 3.38 16.36 4.12
C ARG A 118 3.26 17.74 4.77
N ASP A 119 2.16 17.96 5.50
CA ASP A 119 1.80 19.28 6.04
C ASP A 119 2.68 19.65 7.25
N GLY A 120 3.22 18.65 7.97
CA GLY A 120 4.12 18.83 9.10
C GLY A 120 5.60 18.91 8.74
N ASP A 121 5.97 18.66 7.49
CA ASP A 121 7.36 18.73 7.04
C ASP A 121 7.70 20.14 6.55
N ARG A 122 8.55 20.83 7.33
CA ARG A 122 9.07 22.16 6.98
C ARG A 122 9.80 22.15 5.63
N PHE A 123 10.44 21.04 5.27
CA PHE A 123 11.22 20.86 4.06
C PHE A 123 10.45 20.15 2.94
N PHE A 124 9.13 19.99 3.07
CA PHE A 124 8.33 19.43 2.00
C PHE A 124 8.55 20.23 0.71
N TYR A 125 8.92 19.56 -0.38
CA TYR A 125 9.50 20.20 -1.57
C TYR A 125 8.61 21.26 -2.26
N LEU A 126 7.30 21.24 -2.00
CA LEU A 126 6.34 22.23 -2.51
C LEU A 126 6.19 23.47 -1.60
N ASN A 127 6.82 23.48 -0.43
CA ASN A 127 6.77 24.62 0.47
C ASN A 127 7.56 25.81 -0.10
N LYS A 128 7.11 27.02 0.26
CA LYS A 128 7.80 28.25 -0.11
C LYS A 128 9.24 28.23 0.42
N ASN A 129 10.16 28.75 -0.39
CA ASN A 129 11.59 28.89 -0.06
C ASN A 129 12.35 27.57 0.14
N VAL A 130 11.78 26.40 -0.17
CA VAL A 130 12.54 25.13 -0.24
C VAL A 130 13.26 25.01 -1.57
N PHE A 131 12.53 25.21 -2.67
CA PHE A 131 13.06 25.33 -4.02
C PHE A 131 12.58 26.61 -4.68
N ASN A 132 13.39 27.17 -5.57
CA ASN A 132 12.93 28.26 -6.44
C ASN A 132 11.98 27.70 -7.54
N LYS A 133 11.35 28.61 -8.29
CA LYS A 133 10.38 28.22 -9.32
C LYS A 133 11.00 27.32 -10.40
N GLU A 134 12.21 27.61 -10.85
CA GLU A 134 12.89 26.86 -11.91
C GLU A 134 13.23 25.44 -11.46
N GLN A 135 13.82 25.31 -10.26
CA GLN A 135 14.10 24.01 -9.62
C GLN A 135 12.84 23.17 -9.45
N LEU A 136 11.72 23.79 -9.05
CA LEU A 136 10.47 23.07 -8.84
C LEU A 136 9.85 22.55 -10.15
N GLU A 137 9.95 23.31 -11.24
CA GLU A 137 9.51 22.84 -12.55
C GLU A 137 10.37 21.67 -13.04
N GLU A 138 11.68 21.66 -12.76
CA GLU A 138 12.54 20.51 -13.07
C GLU A 138 12.19 19.29 -12.21
N LEU A 139 11.93 19.46 -10.91
CA LEU A 139 11.54 18.36 -10.02
C LEU A 139 10.24 17.68 -10.47
N LYS A 140 9.25 18.45 -10.93
CA LYS A 140 7.94 17.92 -11.41
C LYS A 140 8.05 17.02 -12.66
N LYS A 141 9.13 17.13 -13.44
CA LYS A 141 9.39 16.25 -14.59
C LYS A 141 9.84 14.85 -14.17
N THR A 142 10.24 14.66 -12.91
CA THR A 142 10.86 13.42 -12.45
C THR A 142 9.87 12.25 -12.50
N LEU A 143 10.24 11.20 -13.24
CA LEU A 143 9.51 9.93 -13.31
C LEU A 143 10.37 8.78 -12.78
N LEU A 144 9.77 7.84 -12.06
CA LEU A 144 10.46 6.61 -11.62
C LEU A 144 11.01 5.82 -12.81
N SER A 145 10.31 5.80 -13.94
CA SER A 145 10.77 5.19 -15.19
C SER A 145 12.07 5.81 -15.69
N LYS A 146 12.19 7.14 -15.67
CA LYS A 146 13.45 7.80 -16.04
C LYS A 146 14.58 7.49 -15.07
N LEU A 147 14.30 7.45 -13.77
CA LEU A 147 15.30 7.07 -12.76
C LEU A 147 15.84 5.66 -13.01
N ILE A 148 14.98 4.72 -13.41
CA ILE A 148 15.38 3.37 -13.81
C ILE A 148 16.25 3.40 -15.08
N CYS A 149 15.87 4.15 -16.12
CA CYS A 149 16.68 4.30 -17.34
C CYS A 149 18.09 4.85 -17.07
N LEU A 150 18.21 5.83 -16.17
CA LEU A 150 19.50 6.50 -15.90
C LEU A 150 20.47 5.64 -15.07
N ASN A 151 19.96 4.66 -14.32
CA ASN A 151 20.76 3.89 -13.34
C ASN A 151 20.74 2.38 -13.58
N GLY A 152 19.93 1.88 -14.52
CA GLY A 152 19.81 0.47 -14.84
C GLY A 152 20.72 0.04 -15.98
N ASP A 153 21.40 -1.09 -15.81
CA ASP A 153 22.25 -1.65 -16.85
C ASP A 153 21.40 -2.15 -18.05
N LYS A 154 21.73 -1.65 -19.25
CA LYS A 154 21.13 -2.11 -20.52
C LYS A 154 19.61 -1.99 -20.58
N ILE A 155 19.03 -0.99 -19.91
CA ILE A 155 17.61 -0.64 -20.04
C ILE A 155 17.48 0.43 -21.11
N GLU A 156 17.02 0.03 -22.30
CA GLU A 156 16.87 0.95 -23.45
C GLU A 156 15.42 1.43 -23.63
N LYS A 157 14.44 0.62 -23.21
CA LYS A 157 13.01 0.90 -23.35
C LYS A 157 12.27 0.69 -22.05
N ILE A 158 11.29 1.56 -21.78
CA ILE A 158 10.44 1.49 -20.59
C ILE A 158 9.07 2.11 -20.84
N VAL A 159 8.08 1.78 -20.01
CA VAL A 159 6.78 2.47 -20.00
C VAL A 159 6.85 3.76 -19.17
N LYS A 160 6.03 4.76 -19.51
CA LYS A 160 6.08 6.08 -18.85
C LYS A 160 5.73 6.00 -17.37
N ASN A 161 4.61 5.37 -17.01
CA ASN A 161 4.23 5.16 -15.61
C ASN A 161 4.67 3.77 -15.14
N ALA A 162 5.72 3.72 -14.31
CA ALA A 162 6.30 2.48 -13.79
C ALA A 162 5.38 1.74 -12.79
N PHE A 163 4.29 2.35 -12.32
CA PHE A 163 3.33 1.71 -11.41
C PHE A 163 2.16 1.03 -12.14
N GLU A 164 1.99 1.30 -13.44
CA GLU A 164 0.92 0.74 -14.25
C GLU A 164 1.39 -0.48 -15.06
N LEU A 165 0.44 -1.34 -15.43
CA LEU A 165 0.74 -2.54 -16.20
C LEU A 165 1.22 -2.16 -17.61
N THR A 166 2.26 -2.83 -18.08
CA THR A 166 2.94 -2.48 -19.33
C THR A 166 2.09 -2.68 -20.58
N HIS A 167 1.09 -3.58 -20.54
CA HIS A 167 0.21 -3.83 -21.68
C HIS A 167 -0.83 -2.74 -21.92
N ASN A 168 -1.02 -1.82 -20.96
CA ASN A 168 -1.91 -0.67 -21.10
C ASN A 168 -1.17 0.60 -21.57
N GLN A 169 0.12 0.48 -21.86
CA GLN A 169 0.98 1.62 -22.16
C GLN A 169 1.87 1.32 -23.36
N ASN A 170 2.25 2.37 -24.07
CA ASN A 170 3.27 2.29 -25.10
C ASN A 170 4.66 2.26 -24.45
N TRP A 171 5.54 1.44 -25.02
CA TRP A 171 6.95 1.44 -24.67
C TRP A 171 7.62 2.64 -25.34
N LEU A 172 8.43 3.35 -24.57
CA LEU A 172 9.20 4.51 -25.01
C LEU A 172 10.67 4.16 -24.95
N ASP A 173 11.46 4.73 -25.86
CA ASP A 173 12.90 4.71 -25.74
C ASP A 173 13.33 5.61 -24.57
N CYS A 174 14.30 5.17 -23.77
CA CYS A 174 14.74 5.89 -22.57
C CYS A 174 15.22 7.33 -22.88
N ASN A 175 15.63 7.60 -24.12
CA ASN A 175 16.01 8.92 -24.59
C ASN A 175 14.83 9.86 -24.85
N GLU A 176 13.62 9.33 -25.05
CA GLU A 176 12.39 10.09 -25.28
C GLU A 176 11.75 10.60 -23.98
N ILE A 177 12.21 10.09 -22.84
CA ILE A 177 11.70 10.48 -21.52
C ILE A 177 12.57 11.62 -20.99
N ASP A 178 11.96 12.78 -20.77
CA ASP A 178 12.62 13.95 -20.17
C ASP A 178 13.23 13.62 -18.80
N HIS A 179 14.30 14.33 -18.44
CA HIS A 179 14.90 14.29 -17.11
C HIS A 179 15.08 15.69 -16.55
N ILE A 180 15.36 15.71 -15.25
CA ILE A 180 15.69 16.90 -14.48
C ILE A 180 16.92 17.62 -15.06
N ASP A 181 16.81 18.92 -15.34
CA ASP A 181 17.95 19.77 -15.69
C ASP A 181 18.60 20.34 -14.42
N LEU A 182 19.76 19.78 -14.05
CA LEU A 182 20.48 20.18 -12.84
C LEU A 182 21.20 21.53 -12.95
N THR A 183 21.21 22.19 -14.11
CA THR A 183 21.78 23.55 -14.26
C THR A 183 20.97 24.63 -13.55
N LYS A 184 19.79 24.29 -13.01
CA LYS A 184 18.89 25.18 -12.24
C LYS A 184 19.22 25.28 -10.75
N TRP A 185 20.28 24.61 -10.29
CA TRP A 185 20.80 24.66 -8.92
C TRP A 185 21.98 25.63 -8.80
#